data_AF-A0A6P5XL95-F1
#
_entry.id   AF-A0A6P5XL95-F1
#
_cell.length_a   1.000
_cell.length_b   1.000
_cell.length_c   1.000
_cell.angle_alpha   90.00
_cell.angle_beta   90.00
_cell.angle_gamma   90.00
#
_symmetry.space_group_name_H-M   'P 1'
#
loop_
_entity.id
_entity.type
_entity.pdbx_description
1 polymer ?
#
loop_
_entity_poly.entity_id
_entity_poly.type
_entity_poly.pdbx_seq_one_letter_code
_entity_poly.pdbx_strand_id
1 'polypeptide(L)'
;MAAKAKQMMQLVLSSSFTLPISSRLAAVSAVRVLYNHYPTKSLAIVRSVCRSISTDTNKKKTKKQQQQLKKKEKGLAKEKRRTRSLRDGDIEIENVEEDDSSTSAMMQQSQSHIPVMLSEVLDVFSSNSKPLCSFVDCTLGAAGHASAIIQSHPQLKLFIGMDVDPVALQMARSRIHALSHSHPHPHFQAFTFLNNFRNIKSLLRQVDHPDLFSSGVDGILMDLGMSSMQVNDPERGFSVLANGPLDMRMDPQSSLKAEDILNCWPDSEVGRILRDYGEESNWRLLQNKILQARLQGGLHSTGELVDVIRGVTPGTRGGRQGWVKTATRVFQALRIAVNDELKTLEDSLYDCFDCLAPGGRLAVISFHSLEDRIVKQTFLKIIDCSKESGDGSVEERDIGDLRKIKGDNNKKELWIRQTIQGRNGTILTKRPITPSEKEEGFNRRSRSAKLRVIQKVCS
;
A
#
# COMPACT_ATOMS: atom_id res chain seq x y z
N MET A 1 -87.70 49.85 -5.06
CA MET A 1 -86.79 48.75 -5.43
C MET A 1 -85.96 48.36 -4.20
N ALA A 2 -86.54 47.74 -3.17
CA ALA A 2 -87.08 46.37 -3.13
C ALA A 2 -85.98 45.30 -2.92
N ALA A 3 -85.72 45.02 -1.64
CA ALA A 3 -85.13 43.80 -1.06
C ALA A 3 -84.12 42.93 -1.86
N LYS A 4 -82.85 43.00 -1.46
CA LYS A 4 -82.01 41.82 -1.20
C LYS A 4 -81.10 42.11 0.00
N ALA A 5 -81.40 41.51 1.14
CA ALA A 5 -80.72 41.81 2.41
C ALA A 5 -80.52 40.55 3.27
N LYS A 6 -79.24 40.21 3.52
CA LYS A 6 -78.66 39.41 4.61
C LYS A 6 -77.18 39.18 4.27
N GLN A 7 -76.20 39.32 5.16
CA GLN A 7 -76.24 39.77 6.56
C GLN A 7 -74.83 40.20 7.01
N MET A 8 -74.68 41.27 7.80
CA MET A 8 -73.41 41.66 8.44
C MET A 8 -73.69 42.48 9.72
N MET A 9 -72.76 42.43 10.70
CA MET A 9 -72.86 43.04 12.05
C MET A 9 -73.91 42.34 12.99
N GLN A 10 -73.82 42.38 14.34
CA GLN A 10 -72.96 43.18 15.23
C GLN A 10 -72.64 42.48 16.60
N LEU A 11 -71.74 43.10 17.38
CA LEU A 11 -71.10 42.69 18.66
C LEU A 11 -71.99 42.47 19.90
N VAL A 12 -71.52 41.61 20.85
CA VAL A 12 -71.70 41.68 22.34
C VAL A 12 -70.40 41.16 23.06
N LEU A 13 -70.28 41.28 24.39
CA LEU A 13 -69.03 41.28 25.20
C LEU A 13 -68.88 40.12 26.24
N SER A 14 -67.64 39.90 26.75
CA SER A 14 -67.22 39.23 28.03
C SER A 14 -67.52 37.72 28.21
N SER A 15 -66.81 36.87 29.00
CA SER A 15 -65.48 36.83 29.71
C SER A 15 -65.18 35.32 30.05
N SER A 16 -63.98 34.76 30.29
CA SER A 16 -63.09 34.88 31.48
C SER A 16 -62.07 33.69 31.56
N PHE A 17 -60.79 33.93 31.95
CA PHE A 17 -59.77 33.00 32.56
C PHE A 17 -59.39 31.65 31.86
N THR A 18 -58.24 30.96 32.09
CA THR A 18 -57.10 31.05 33.05
C THR A 18 -55.68 30.99 32.39
N LEU A 19 -54.64 31.38 33.15
CA LEU A 19 -53.18 31.25 32.88
C LEU A 19 -52.61 29.88 33.36
N PRO A 20 -51.30 29.50 33.26
CA PRO A 20 -50.01 30.27 33.18
C PRO A 20 -49.01 29.71 32.12
N ILE A 21 -47.65 29.81 32.09
CA ILE A 21 -46.49 30.78 32.24
C ILE A 21 -45.27 30.01 31.61
N SER A 22 -44.18 30.48 30.97
CA SER A 22 -43.37 31.74 30.81
C SER A 22 -42.65 31.71 29.41
N SER A 23 -41.60 32.44 28.97
CA SER A 23 -40.75 33.55 29.50
C SER A 23 -40.04 34.35 28.35
N ARG A 24 -39.38 35.47 28.71
CA ARG A 24 -38.20 36.14 28.08
C ARG A 24 -38.07 36.17 26.53
N LEU A 25 -38.51 37.24 25.87
CA LEU A 25 -37.75 38.49 25.51
C LEU A 25 -36.85 38.35 24.25
N ALA A 26 -37.16 38.93 23.08
CA ALA A 26 -37.17 40.36 22.66
C ALA A 26 -35.75 40.92 22.36
N ALA A 27 -35.50 41.82 21.38
CA ALA A 27 -36.37 42.72 20.59
C ALA A 27 -35.91 42.78 19.10
N VAL A 28 -36.79 42.79 18.08
CA VAL A 28 -37.53 43.91 17.41
C VAL A 28 -36.67 44.84 16.53
N SER A 29 -37.20 45.17 15.34
CA SER A 29 -36.63 46.04 14.29
C SER A 29 -37.62 47.18 13.95
N ALA A 30 -37.11 48.36 13.52
CA ALA A 30 -37.89 49.38 12.80
C ALA A 30 -36.97 50.45 12.13
N VAL A 31 -37.48 51.13 11.10
CA VAL A 31 -36.79 52.19 10.33
C VAL A 31 -37.54 53.53 10.43
N ARG A 32 -36.82 54.64 10.61
CA ARG A 32 -37.26 56.05 10.41
C ARG A 32 -36.01 56.95 10.18
N VAL A 33 -36.03 58.16 9.59
CA VAL A 33 -36.78 58.80 8.46
C VAL A 33 -36.39 60.30 8.41
N LEU A 34 -36.12 60.87 7.22
CA LEU A 34 -35.84 62.31 6.90
C LEU A 34 -34.56 62.94 7.52
N TYR A 35 -33.74 63.75 6.83
CA TYR A 35 -34.06 65.04 6.18
C TYR A 35 -33.18 65.40 4.94
N ASN A 36 -33.20 66.66 4.49
CA ASN A 36 -32.92 67.11 3.11
C ASN A 36 -31.52 67.71 2.79
N HIS A 37 -31.28 67.82 1.47
CA HIS A 37 -30.44 68.77 0.70
C HIS A 37 -28.99 68.44 0.28
N TYR A 38 -28.69 68.99 -0.90
CA TYR A 38 -27.47 69.02 -1.75
C TYR A 38 -26.61 70.28 -1.44
N PRO A 39 -25.41 70.53 -2.04
CA PRO A 39 -24.54 69.68 -2.89
C PRO A 39 -23.00 69.79 -2.56
N THR A 40 -22.18 69.25 -3.47
CA THR A 40 -20.82 69.71 -3.89
C THR A 40 -19.54 69.43 -3.06
N LYS A 41 -18.61 68.78 -3.79
CA LYS A 41 -17.17 69.09 -3.98
C LYS A 41 -16.08 68.62 -2.97
N SER A 42 -15.02 68.14 -3.63
CA SER A 42 -13.61 68.04 -3.24
C SER A 42 -13.16 66.99 -2.22
N LEU A 43 -12.14 66.23 -2.64
CA LEU A 43 -11.20 65.57 -1.74
C LEU A 43 -10.38 66.64 -1.02
N ALA A 44 -10.05 66.42 0.26
CA ALA A 44 -8.70 66.03 0.71
C ALA A 44 -8.45 66.39 2.20
N ILE A 45 -7.59 65.60 2.88
CA ILE A 45 -7.06 65.85 4.24
C ILE A 45 -8.19 65.72 5.32
N VAL A 46 -8.06 65.10 6.50
CA VAL A 46 -6.95 64.90 7.45
C VAL A 46 -6.82 63.42 7.90
N ARG A 47 -5.65 63.06 8.46
CA ARG A 47 -5.32 61.73 9.04
C ARG A 47 -5.90 61.55 10.45
N SER A 48 -5.92 60.28 10.92
CA SER A 48 -6.06 59.86 12.33
C SER A 48 -7.46 60.06 12.96
N VAL A 49 -7.99 59.18 13.83
CA VAL A 49 -7.50 57.89 14.40
C VAL A 49 -8.63 56.85 14.35
N CYS A 50 -8.33 55.60 13.95
CA CYS A 50 -8.79 54.36 14.62
C CYS A 50 -8.22 53.12 13.90
N ARG A 51 -7.26 52.45 14.55
CA ARG A 51 -6.74 51.12 14.15
C ARG A 51 -6.78 50.20 15.37
N SER A 52 -6.87 48.89 15.10
CA SER A 52 -7.36 47.84 16.02
C SER A 52 -8.90 47.90 16.17
N ILE A 53 -9.65 46.79 16.13
CA ILE A 53 -9.28 45.37 16.30
C ILE A 53 -9.86 44.52 15.14
N SER A 54 -9.04 43.74 14.41
CA SER A 54 -9.40 42.48 13.69
C SER A 54 -8.39 42.03 12.62
N THR A 55 -7.16 41.64 12.98
CA THR A 55 -6.20 41.00 12.02
C THR A 55 -5.33 39.87 12.59
N ASP A 56 -5.24 39.71 13.91
CA ASP A 56 -4.24 38.83 14.54
C ASP A 56 -4.69 37.35 14.71
N THR A 57 -6.00 37.10 14.80
CA THR A 57 -6.57 35.75 14.99
C THR A 57 -6.29 34.82 13.80
N ASN A 58 -6.49 35.29 12.57
CA ASN A 58 -6.21 34.50 11.36
C ASN A 58 -4.69 34.30 11.14
N LYS A 59 -3.86 35.34 11.30
CA LYS A 59 -2.40 35.20 11.17
C LYS A 59 -1.81 34.18 12.15
N LYS A 60 -2.33 34.10 13.38
CA LYS A 60 -1.95 33.06 14.36
C LYS A 60 -2.38 31.65 13.93
N LYS A 61 -3.59 31.45 13.40
CA LYS A 61 -4.02 30.13 12.86
C LYS A 61 -3.12 29.66 11.71
N THR A 62 -2.88 30.50 10.69
CA THR A 62 -2.05 30.12 9.52
C THR A 62 -0.61 29.82 9.90
N LYS A 63 0.01 30.63 10.78
CA LYS A 63 1.37 30.34 11.29
C LYS A 63 1.41 29.02 12.07
N LYS A 64 0.42 28.73 12.92
CA LYS A 64 0.38 27.49 13.72
C LYS A 64 0.25 26.25 12.83
N GLN A 65 -0.57 26.30 11.77
CA GLN A 65 -0.63 25.23 10.76
C GLN A 65 0.68 25.07 9.98
N GLN A 66 1.28 26.14 9.47
CA GLN A 66 2.57 26.06 8.76
C GLN A 66 3.70 25.52 9.65
N GLN A 67 3.69 25.84 10.95
CA GLN A 67 4.68 25.35 11.91
C GLN A 67 4.43 23.89 12.30
N GLN A 68 3.17 23.43 12.34
CA GLN A 68 2.82 22.00 12.45
C GLN A 68 3.22 21.22 11.20
N LEU A 69 2.96 21.74 9.99
CA LEU A 69 3.38 21.14 8.73
C LEU A 69 4.91 21.01 8.67
N LYS A 70 5.67 22.08 8.94
CA LYS A 70 7.14 22.01 8.99
C LYS A 70 7.68 21.08 10.09
N LYS A 71 6.96 20.90 11.21
CA LYS A 71 7.30 19.86 12.20
C LYS A 71 6.99 18.45 11.68
N LYS A 72 5.87 18.25 10.99
CA LYS A 72 5.48 16.96 10.39
C LYS A 72 6.43 16.57 9.25
N GLU A 73 6.84 17.52 8.41
CA GLU A 73 7.85 17.35 7.34
C GLU A 73 9.23 17.00 7.92
N LYS A 74 9.72 17.76 8.91
CA LYS A 74 11.00 17.44 9.58
C LYS A 74 10.94 16.10 10.32
N GLY A 75 9.79 15.75 10.89
CA GLY A 75 9.52 14.44 11.48
C GLY A 75 9.61 13.33 10.43
N LEU A 76 8.85 13.44 9.35
CA LEU A 76 8.79 12.48 8.25
C LEU A 76 10.13 12.32 7.52
N ALA A 77 10.91 13.40 7.34
CA ALA A 77 12.25 13.33 6.77
C ALA A 77 13.24 12.61 7.71
N LYS A 78 13.15 12.88 9.02
CA LYS A 78 13.93 12.17 10.05
C LYS A 78 13.48 10.71 10.23
N GLU A 79 12.23 10.41 9.90
CA GLU A 79 11.64 9.06 9.89
C GLU A 79 12.11 8.26 8.67
N LYS A 80 12.03 8.83 7.46
CA LYS A 80 12.58 8.24 6.23
C LYS A 80 14.08 7.95 6.36
N ARG A 81 14.86 8.88 6.90
CA ARG A 81 16.30 8.65 7.21
C ARG A 81 16.54 7.56 8.28
N ARG A 82 15.51 7.09 8.99
CA ARG A 82 15.58 5.99 9.95
C ARG A 82 15.05 4.65 9.41
N THR A 83 14.29 4.64 8.31
CA THR A 83 13.89 3.43 7.58
C THR A 83 14.85 3.10 6.44
N ARG A 84 15.38 4.13 5.76
CA ARG A 84 16.26 3.97 4.61
C ARG A 84 17.50 3.13 4.92
N SER A 85 17.86 2.24 4.01
CA SER A 85 19.07 1.42 4.04
C SER A 85 20.36 2.24 4.12
N LEU A 86 21.48 1.54 4.39
CA LEU A 86 22.85 2.05 4.26
C LEU A 86 23.63 1.36 3.12
N ARG A 87 23.05 0.31 2.49
CA ARG A 87 23.59 -0.27 1.27
C ARG A 87 23.40 0.74 0.15
N ASP A 88 24.47 1.05 -0.56
CA ASP A 88 24.53 2.24 -1.42
C ASP A 88 24.58 1.81 -2.89
N GLY A 89 23.83 0.75 -3.20
CA GLY A 89 23.78 0.10 -4.51
C GLY A 89 25.08 -0.63 -4.83
N ASP A 90 25.50 -1.56 -3.96
CA ASP A 90 26.79 -2.27 -4.02
C ASP A 90 26.86 -3.32 -5.17
N ILE A 91 26.19 -3.04 -6.29
CA ILE A 91 26.17 -3.83 -7.53
C ILE A 91 26.89 -2.97 -8.57
N GLU A 92 28.07 -3.43 -9.01
CA GLU A 92 28.77 -2.83 -10.14
C GLU A 92 27.95 -3.08 -11.42
N ILE A 93 27.15 -2.08 -11.80
CA ILE A 93 26.59 -2.00 -13.15
C ILE A 93 27.77 -1.67 -14.06
N GLU A 94 28.21 -2.64 -14.87
CA GLU A 94 29.16 -2.41 -15.95
C GLU A 94 28.56 -1.38 -16.92
N ASN A 95 28.98 -0.12 -16.77
CA ASN A 95 28.65 0.93 -17.72
C ASN A 95 29.49 0.69 -18.98
N VAL A 96 28.94 -0.07 -19.92
CA VAL A 96 29.46 -0.09 -21.30
C VAL A 96 29.39 1.35 -21.80
N GLU A 97 30.55 1.92 -22.15
CA GLU A 97 30.68 3.34 -22.48
C GLU A 97 29.82 3.70 -23.70
N GLU A 98 29.26 4.91 -23.70
CA GLU A 98 28.36 5.39 -24.75
C GLU A 98 29.16 5.67 -26.04
N ASP A 99 28.82 4.99 -27.15
CA ASP A 99 29.17 5.48 -28.48
C ASP A 99 28.01 5.36 -29.49
N ASP A 100 27.87 6.45 -30.25
CA ASP A 100 26.94 6.82 -31.32
C ASP A 100 25.41 6.55 -31.22
N SER A 101 24.68 7.17 -32.13
CA SER A 101 23.45 7.91 -31.81
C SER A 101 22.21 7.43 -32.56
N SER A 102 21.98 6.11 -32.59
CA SER A 102 20.80 5.52 -33.28
C SER A 102 20.04 4.40 -32.54
N THR A 103 20.60 3.80 -31.50
CA THR A 103 20.12 2.51 -30.95
C THR A 103 19.02 2.61 -29.87
N SER A 104 18.55 3.83 -29.54
CA SER A 104 17.73 4.13 -28.35
C SER A 104 16.44 3.31 -28.20
N ALA A 105 15.83 2.86 -29.31
CA ALA A 105 14.60 2.07 -29.28
C ALA A 105 14.80 0.58 -28.93
N MET A 106 15.98 0.01 -29.15
CA MET A 106 16.24 -1.43 -28.94
C MET A 106 16.95 -1.73 -27.61
N MET A 107 17.66 -0.76 -27.02
CA MET A 107 18.43 -0.96 -25.79
C MET A 107 17.58 -1.08 -24.51
N GLN A 108 16.27 -0.82 -24.55
CA GLN A 108 15.40 -0.98 -23.37
C GLN A 108 15.10 -2.44 -22.99
N GLN A 109 15.46 -3.43 -23.81
CA GLN A 109 15.24 -4.85 -23.51
C GLN A 109 16.43 -5.54 -22.80
N SER A 110 17.60 -4.88 -22.69
CA SER A 110 18.84 -5.50 -22.21
C SER A 110 19.37 -4.99 -20.86
N GLN A 111 18.67 -4.07 -20.18
CA GLN A 111 18.96 -3.79 -18.77
C GLN A 111 18.57 -5.00 -17.90
N SER A 112 19.56 -5.62 -17.25
CA SER A 112 19.31 -6.71 -16.31
C SER A 112 18.44 -6.20 -15.15
N HIS A 113 17.26 -6.81 -14.97
CA HIS A 113 16.30 -6.33 -13.97
C HIS A 113 16.78 -6.69 -12.56
N ILE A 114 17.53 -5.77 -11.94
CA ILE A 114 17.99 -5.88 -10.55
C ILE A 114 16.77 -6.08 -9.61
N PRO A 115 16.74 -7.14 -8.79
CA PRO A 115 15.69 -7.37 -7.79
C PRO A 115 15.63 -6.23 -6.75
N VAL A 116 14.45 -5.96 -6.22
CA VAL A 116 14.21 -4.83 -5.31
C VAL A 116 14.81 -5.15 -3.93
N MET A 117 15.59 -4.24 -3.36
CA MET A 117 16.27 -4.44 -2.07
C MET A 117 17.13 -5.73 -2.01
N LEU A 118 17.80 -6.08 -3.12
CA LEU A 118 18.56 -7.32 -3.22
C LEU A 118 19.64 -7.44 -2.13
N SER A 119 20.42 -6.39 -1.90
CA SER A 119 21.49 -6.39 -0.90
C SER A 119 20.96 -6.58 0.52
N GLU A 120 19.80 -6.00 0.83
CA GLU A 120 19.13 -6.17 2.12
C GLU A 120 18.56 -7.58 2.30
N VAL A 121 18.02 -8.19 1.23
CA VAL A 121 17.58 -9.60 1.27
C VAL A 121 18.77 -10.52 1.53
N LEU A 122 19.92 -10.29 0.89
CA LEU A 122 21.14 -11.05 1.17
C LEU A 122 21.65 -10.82 2.60
N ASP A 123 21.67 -9.58 3.09
CA ASP A 123 22.03 -9.24 4.48
C ASP A 123 21.11 -9.91 5.51
N VAL A 124 19.83 -10.15 5.18
CA VAL A 124 18.85 -10.82 6.04
C VAL A 124 19.07 -12.33 6.15
N PHE A 125 19.56 -12.99 5.09
CA PHE A 125 19.77 -14.44 5.09
C PHE A 125 21.21 -14.89 5.34
N SER A 126 22.19 -13.98 5.19
CA SER A 126 23.61 -14.15 5.57
C SER A 126 23.83 -14.17 7.11
N SER A 127 22.97 -14.82 7.90
CA SER A 127 23.03 -14.73 9.36
C SER A 127 24.20 -15.52 9.94
N ASN A 128 25.08 -14.83 10.67
CA ASN A 128 26.25 -15.42 11.33
C ASN A 128 25.91 -16.46 12.42
N SER A 129 24.65 -16.61 12.83
CA SER A 129 24.23 -17.56 13.88
C SER A 129 23.78 -18.93 13.39
N LYS A 130 23.35 -19.07 12.13
CA LYS A 130 22.93 -20.36 11.56
C LYS A 130 23.13 -20.31 10.04
N PRO A 131 23.82 -21.29 9.41
CA PRO A 131 23.89 -21.37 7.95
C PRO A 131 22.50 -21.55 7.35
N LEU A 132 22.22 -20.83 6.25
CA LEU A 132 21.03 -21.07 5.43
C LEU A 132 21.22 -22.39 4.67
N CYS A 133 20.57 -23.46 5.11
CA CYS A 133 20.60 -24.77 4.46
C CYS A 133 19.33 -25.05 3.64
N SER A 134 18.23 -24.38 3.95
CA SER A 134 16.93 -24.50 3.29
C SER A 134 16.27 -23.13 3.06
N PHE A 135 15.75 -22.89 1.86
CA PHE A 135 15.17 -21.60 1.49
C PHE A 135 13.93 -21.74 0.62
N VAL A 136 12.91 -20.92 0.90
CA VAL A 136 11.66 -20.84 0.13
C VAL A 136 11.47 -19.44 -0.46
N ASP A 137 11.27 -19.37 -1.78
CA ASP A 137 10.82 -18.15 -2.47
C ASP A 137 9.33 -18.31 -2.83
N CYS A 138 8.47 -17.55 -2.15
CA CYS A 138 7.01 -17.63 -2.31
C CYS A 138 6.48 -16.90 -3.56
N THR A 139 7.35 -16.16 -4.24
CA THR A 139 7.01 -15.14 -5.23
C THR A 139 8.10 -15.12 -6.29
N LEU A 140 8.37 -16.30 -6.85
CA LEU A 140 9.64 -16.60 -7.51
C LEU A 140 9.97 -15.66 -8.68
N GLY A 141 8.95 -15.16 -9.40
CA GLY A 141 9.11 -14.30 -10.55
C GLY A 141 10.04 -14.92 -11.58
N ALA A 142 11.01 -14.16 -12.07
CA ALA A 142 12.08 -14.66 -12.95
C ALA A 142 13.29 -15.23 -12.18
N ALA A 143 13.09 -15.77 -10.97
CA ALA A 143 14.11 -16.25 -10.02
C ALA A 143 15.18 -15.20 -9.66
N GLY A 144 14.82 -13.91 -9.58
CA GLY A 144 15.77 -12.83 -9.33
C GLY A 144 16.46 -12.92 -7.96
N HIS A 145 15.66 -12.91 -6.88
CA HIS A 145 16.17 -13.09 -5.52
C HIS A 145 16.70 -14.51 -5.29
N ALA A 146 15.94 -15.52 -5.70
CA ALA A 146 16.32 -16.93 -5.65
C ALA A 146 17.75 -17.19 -6.18
N SER A 147 18.11 -16.64 -7.33
CA SER A 147 19.44 -16.87 -7.94
C SER A 147 20.57 -16.34 -7.07
N ALA A 148 20.45 -15.09 -6.63
CA ALA A 148 21.44 -14.49 -5.74
C ALA A 148 21.52 -15.20 -4.39
N ILE A 149 20.40 -15.69 -3.85
CA ILE A 149 20.37 -16.50 -2.63
C ILE A 149 21.12 -17.82 -2.85
N ILE A 150 20.83 -18.57 -3.92
CA ILE A 150 21.53 -19.83 -4.26
C ILE A 150 23.03 -19.58 -4.39
N GLN A 151 23.44 -18.58 -5.18
CA GLN A 151 24.85 -18.24 -5.41
C GLN A 151 25.58 -17.76 -4.14
N SER A 152 24.92 -17.02 -3.25
CA SER A 152 25.54 -16.47 -2.03
C SER A 152 25.64 -17.48 -0.88
N HIS A 153 25.00 -18.64 -0.99
CA HIS A 153 24.93 -19.64 0.09
C HIS A 153 25.43 -21.02 -0.41
N PRO A 154 26.75 -21.24 -0.52
CA PRO A 154 27.35 -22.51 -0.94
C PRO A 154 26.88 -23.74 -0.14
N GLN A 155 26.43 -23.54 1.10
CA GLN A 155 25.90 -24.57 2.00
C GLN A 155 24.38 -24.81 1.89
N LEU A 156 23.69 -24.11 0.98
CA LEU A 156 22.28 -24.33 0.69
C LEU A 156 22.11 -25.73 0.09
N LYS A 157 21.26 -26.55 0.72
CA LYS A 157 20.90 -27.91 0.28
C LYS A 157 19.56 -27.94 -0.45
N LEU A 158 18.59 -27.16 0.03
CA LEU A 158 17.21 -27.22 -0.44
C LEU A 158 16.72 -25.83 -0.85
N PHE A 159 16.36 -25.69 -2.12
CA PHE A 159 15.64 -24.53 -2.63
C PHE A 159 14.22 -24.93 -3.06
N ILE A 160 13.22 -24.14 -2.67
CA ILE A 160 11.83 -24.32 -3.09
C ILE A 160 11.28 -22.99 -3.59
N GLY A 161 10.96 -22.90 -4.88
CA GLY A 161 10.32 -21.73 -5.48
C GLY A 161 8.86 -22.01 -5.83
N MET A 162 7.99 -21.00 -5.72
CA MET A 162 6.64 -21.05 -6.25
C MET A 162 6.22 -19.71 -6.85
N ASP A 163 5.40 -19.78 -7.91
CA ASP A 163 4.72 -18.63 -8.50
C ASP A 163 3.37 -19.10 -9.06
N VAL A 164 2.43 -18.16 -9.23
CA VAL A 164 1.15 -18.38 -9.89
C VAL A 164 1.23 -18.15 -11.40
N ASP A 165 2.26 -17.44 -11.88
CA ASP A 165 2.42 -17.08 -13.28
C ASP A 165 3.27 -18.14 -14.02
N PRO A 166 2.71 -18.86 -15.01
CA PRO A 166 3.42 -19.93 -15.70
C PRO A 166 4.60 -19.41 -16.54
N VAL A 167 4.54 -18.17 -17.02
CA VAL A 167 5.62 -17.57 -17.83
C VAL A 167 6.79 -17.20 -16.93
N ALA A 168 6.51 -16.61 -15.77
CA ALA A 168 7.52 -16.33 -14.75
C ALA A 168 8.22 -17.62 -14.29
N LEU A 169 7.43 -18.64 -13.93
CA LEU A 169 7.93 -19.94 -13.50
C LEU A 169 8.79 -20.64 -14.57
N GLN A 170 8.46 -20.49 -15.86
CA GLN A 170 9.27 -21.02 -16.96
C GLN A 170 10.66 -20.36 -17.02
N MET A 171 10.72 -19.02 -16.93
CA MET A 171 12.00 -18.29 -16.88
C MET A 171 12.81 -18.63 -15.62
N ALA A 172 12.14 -18.75 -14.47
CA ALA A 172 12.75 -19.17 -13.22
C ALA A 172 13.37 -20.57 -13.31
N ARG A 173 12.64 -21.55 -13.86
CA ARG A 173 13.12 -22.94 -14.05
C ARG A 173 14.40 -23.00 -14.86
N SER A 174 14.47 -22.31 -16.00
CA SER A 174 15.69 -22.26 -16.83
C SER A 174 16.89 -21.69 -16.07
N ARG A 175 16.68 -20.61 -15.29
CA ARG A 175 17.73 -19.96 -14.50
C ARG A 175 18.19 -20.82 -13.30
N ILE A 176 17.26 -21.42 -12.57
CA ILE A 176 17.56 -22.32 -11.44
C ILE A 176 18.25 -23.60 -11.92
N HIS A 177 17.85 -24.17 -13.04
CA HIS A 177 18.49 -25.35 -13.63
C HIS A 177 19.96 -25.10 -13.95
N ALA A 178 20.29 -23.93 -14.55
CA ALA A 178 21.67 -23.54 -14.83
C ALA A 178 22.52 -23.38 -13.55
N LEU A 179 21.95 -22.81 -12.48
CA LEU A 179 22.62 -22.69 -11.18
C LEU A 179 22.78 -24.05 -10.48
N SER A 180 21.79 -24.94 -10.59
CA SER A 180 21.85 -26.27 -9.96
C SER A 180 23.00 -27.14 -10.49
N HIS A 181 23.46 -26.89 -11.72
CA HIS A 181 24.60 -27.58 -12.33
C HIS A 181 25.97 -27.02 -11.89
N SER A 182 26.02 -25.80 -11.36
CA SER A 182 27.26 -25.13 -10.92
C SER A 182 27.31 -24.91 -9.39
N HIS A 183 26.27 -25.29 -8.67
CA HIS A 183 26.17 -25.13 -7.22
C HIS A 183 27.12 -26.09 -6.48
N PRO A 184 27.94 -25.62 -5.51
CA PRO A 184 29.02 -26.42 -4.94
C PRO A 184 28.57 -27.50 -3.93
N HIS A 185 27.32 -27.49 -3.47
CA HIS A 185 26.82 -28.51 -2.54
C HIS A 185 26.38 -29.79 -3.30
N PRO A 186 27.01 -30.97 -3.05
CA PRO A 186 26.83 -32.18 -3.86
C PRO A 186 25.45 -32.84 -3.75
N HIS A 187 24.61 -32.38 -2.82
CA HIS A 187 23.23 -32.82 -2.64
C HIS A 187 22.26 -31.64 -2.69
N PHE A 188 22.55 -30.62 -3.50
CA PHE A 188 21.60 -29.53 -3.73
C PHE A 188 20.39 -30.00 -4.54
N GLN A 189 19.20 -29.64 -4.07
CA GLN A 189 17.91 -29.92 -4.70
C GLN A 189 17.12 -28.63 -4.85
N ALA A 190 16.53 -28.42 -6.02
CA ALA A 190 15.72 -27.25 -6.33
C ALA A 190 14.36 -27.65 -6.91
N PHE A 191 13.28 -27.33 -6.18
CA PHE A 191 11.90 -27.61 -6.58
C PHE A 191 11.20 -26.32 -7.01
N THR A 192 10.33 -26.40 -8.02
CA THR A 192 9.61 -25.22 -8.55
C THR A 192 8.15 -25.57 -8.86
N PHE A 193 7.22 -24.87 -8.21
CA PHE A 193 5.78 -25.17 -8.28
C PHE A 193 4.98 -24.05 -8.96
N LEU A 194 4.05 -24.42 -9.85
CA LEU A 194 3.02 -23.52 -10.35
C LEU A 194 1.87 -23.52 -9.34
N ASN A 195 1.96 -22.65 -8.34
CA ASN A 195 1.03 -22.63 -7.22
C ASN A 195 1.10 -21.30 -6.45
N ASN A 196 -0.01 -20.93 -5.81
CA ASN A 196 -0.09 -19.77 -4.94
C ASN A 196 0.52 -20.07 -3.56
N PHE A 197 1.26 -19.12 -3.00
CA PHE A 197 1.96 -19.27 -1.72
C PHE A 197 1.05 -19.57 -0.51
N ARG A 198 -0.27 -19.36 -0.60
CA ARG A 198 -1.26 -19.88 0.36
C ARG A 198 -1.21 -21.39 0.58
N ASN A 199 -0.59 -22.11 -0.35
CA ASN A 199 -0.43 -23.56 -0.28
C ASN A 199 0.96 -23.98 0.26
N ILE A 200 1.78 -23.07 0.81
CA ILE A 200 3.12 -23.39 1.32
C ILE A 200 3.11 -24.60 2.29
N LYS A 201 2.18 -24.68 3.24
CA LYS A 201 2.05 -25.83 4.16
C LYS A 201 1.74 -27.16 3.47
N SER A 202 1.05 -27.17 2.33
CA SER A 202 0.76 -28.39 1.58
C SER A 202 1.87 -28.72 0.56
N LEU A 203 2.55 -27.72 0.02
CA LEU A 203 3.70 -27.85 -0.88
C LEU A 203 4.94 -28.40 -0.17
N LEU A 204 5.29 -27.86 1.01
CA LEU A 204 6.44 -28.36 1.77
C LEU A 204 6.27 -29.84 2.18
N ARG A 205 5.04 -30.30 2.44
CA ARG A 205 4.75 -31.73 2.71
C ARG A 205 4.81 -32.64 1.47
N GLN A 206 4.92 -32.09 0.26
CA GLN A 206 5.13 -32.85 -0.98
C GLN A 206 6.62 -33.01 -1.34
N VAL A 207 7.51 -32.27 -0.67
CA VAL A 207 8.96 -32.36 -0.89
C VAL A 207 9.54 -33.37 0.09
N ASP A 208 9.95 -34.53 -0.43
CA ASP A 208 10.58 -35.58 0.37
C ASP A 208 12.05 -35.22 0.70
N HIS A 209 12.23 -34.47 1.80
CA HIS A 209 13.54 -34.06 2.29
C HIS A 209 13.63 -34.21 3.83
N PRO A 210 14.54 -35.05 4.38
CA PRO A 210 14.54 -35.39 5.82
C PRO A 210 14.64 -34.20 6.78
N ASP A 211 15.48 -33.20 6.46
CA ASP A 211 15.68 -32.02 7.31
C ASP A 211 14.39 -31.16 7.42
N LEU A 212 13.49 -31.24 6.42
CA LEU A 212 12.30 -30.38 6.31
C LEU A 212 11.21 -30.79 7.30
N PHE A 213 10.91 -32.08 7.41
CA PHE A 213 9.91 -32.62 8.34
C PHE A 213 10.36 -32.57 9.80
N SER A 214 11.67 -32.64 10.04
CA SER A 214 12.25 -32.67 11.38
C SER A 214 12.51 -31.26 11.96
N SER A 215 12.79 -30.27 11.12
CA SER A 215 13.24 -28.95 11.59
C SER A 215 12.55 -27.72 10.99
N GLY A 216 11.81 -27.82 9.86
CA GLY A 216 11.27 -26.67 9.13
C GLY A 216 12.29 -26.02 8.18
N VAL A 217 12.02 -24.80 7.68
CA VAL A 217 12.90 -24.08 6.74
C VAL A 217 13.65 -22.89 7.37
N ASP A 218 14.90 -22.67 6.96
CA ASP A 218 15.75 -21.62 7.53
C ASP A 218 15.37 -20.22 7.05
N GLY A 219 14.94 -20.08 5.80
CA GLY A 219 14.54 -18.81 5.21
C GLY A 219 13.30 -18.91 4.33
N ILE A 220 12.43 -17.89 4.41
CA ILE A 220 11.30 -17.68 3.51
C ILE A 220 11.29 -16.23 3.04
N LEU A 221 11.16 -16.00 1.74
CA LEU A 221 10.98 -14.68 1.13
C LEU A 221 9.59 -14.56 0.48
N MET A 222 9.00 -13.37 0.61
CA MET A 222 7.81 -12.93 -0.14
C MET A 222 8.07 -11.52 -0.71
N ASP A 223 8.34 -11.40 -2.02
CA ASP A 223 8.43 -10.15 -2.77
C ASP A 223 7.07 -9.86 -3.45
N LEU A 224 6.25 -9.02 -2.82
CA LEU A 224 4.82 -8.93 -3.14
C LEU A 224 4.52 -8.10 -4.41
N GLY A 225 3.35 -8.33 -5.00
CA GLY A 225 2.85 -7.54 -6.13
C GLY A 225 3.04 -8.24 -7.48
N MET A 226 3.53 -7.49 -8.48
CA MET A 226 3.51 -7.91 -9.90
C MET A 226 4.93 -8.15 -10.43
N SER A 227 5.10 -9.12 -11.32
CA SER A 227 6.33 -9.27 -12.09
C SER A 227 6.49 -8.14 -13.13
N SER A 228 7.71 -7.90 -13.61
CA SER A 228 7.93 -6.97 -14.74
C SER A 228 7.27 -7.47 -16.02
N MET A 229 7.21 -8.79 -16.20
CA MET A 229 6.58 -9.45 -17.35
C MET A 229 5.07 -9.16 -17.40
N GLN A 230 4.38 -9.25 -16.26
CA GLN A 230 2.96 -8.91 -16.12
C GLN A 230 2.65 -7.43 -16.43
N VAL A 231 3.56 -6.50 -16.13
CA VAL A 231 3.35 -5.06 -16.33
C VAL A 231 3.75 -4.61 -17.74
N ASN A 232 4.73 -5.28 -18.34
CA ASN A 232 5.25 -4.94 -19.67
C ASN A 232 4.43 -5.57 -20.81
N ASP A 233 3.74 -6.68 -20.56
CA ASP A 233 2.79 -7.31 -21.49
C ASP A 233 1.41 -6.61 -21.39
N PRO A 234 0.94 -5.90 -22.44
CA PRO A 234 -0.36 -5.23 -22.41
C PRO A 234 -1.53 -6.21 -22.31
N GLU A 235 -1.41 -7.42 -22.87
CA GLU A 235 -2.49 -8.43 -22.90
C GLU A 235 -2.82 -8.98 -21.50
N ARG A 236 -1.97 -8.73 -20.51
CA ARG A 236 -2.22 -9.04 -19.09
C ARG A 236 -3.05 -7.98 -18.36
N GLY A 237 -3.26 -6.80 -18.96
CA GLY A 237 -4.15 -5.76 -18.44
C GLY A 237 -3.64 -4.96 -17.21
N PHE A 238 -2.44 -5.26 -16.69
CA PHE A 238 -1.91 -4.55 -15.51
C PHE A 238 -1.39 -3.12 -15.81
N SER A 239 -1.16 -2.78 -17.08
CA SER A 239 -0.54 -1.51 -17.47
C SER A 239 -1.52 -0.33 -17.45
N VAL A 240 -1.15 0.74 -16.73
CA VAL A 240 -1.86 2.04 -16.72
C VAL A 240 -1.52 2.88 -17.96
N LEU A 241 -0.52 2.47 -18.76
CA LEU A 241 0.04 3.27 -19.86
C LEU A 241 -0.14 2.61 -21.24
N ALA A 242 -0.14 1.28 -21.32
CA ALA A 242 -0.47 0.53 -22.52
C ALA A 242 -1.94 0.09 -22.48
N ASN A 243 -2.61 0.09 -23.63
CA ASN A 243 -3.97 -0.44 -23.75
C ASN A 243 -3.93 -1.98 -23.87
N GLY A 244 -4.92 -2.64 -23.27
CA GLY A 244 -5.11 -4.09 -23.30
C GLY A 244 -6.47 -4.48 -22.69
N PRO A 245 -6.78 -5.78 -22.57
CA PRO A 245 -8.02 -6.26 -21.97
C PRO A 245 -8.05 -5.99 -20.45
N LEU A 246 -9.24 -5.88 -19.87
CA LEU A 246 -9.43 -5.75 -18.41
C LEU A 246 -9.27 -7.09 -17.68
N ASP A 247 -8.11 -7.72 -17.81
CA ASP A 247 -7.82 -9.03 -17.22
C ASP A 247 -7.30 -8.91 -15.77
N MET A 248 -6.03 -8.50 -15.60
CA MET A 248 -5.33 -8.33 -14.31
C MET A 248 -5.17 -9.62 -13.46
N ARG A 249 -5.36 -10.81 -14.03
CA ARG A 249 -5.10 -12.08 -13.32
C ARG A 249 -3.60 -12.40 -13.32
N MET A 250 -3.05 -12.66 -12.15
CA MET A 250 -1.67 -13.16 -11.99
C MET A 250 -1.58 -14.63 -12.42
N ASP A 251 -2.59 -15.43 -12.07
CA ASP A 251 -2.83 -16.78 -12.61
C ASP A 251 -3.79 -16.72 -13.82
N PRO A 252 -3.34 -17.02 -15.05
CA PRO A 252 -4.21 -17.06 -16.23
C PRO A 252 -5.34 -18.11 -16.18
N GLN A 253 -5.31 -19.06 -15.23
CA GLN A 253 -6.36 -20.05 -14.99
C GLN A 253 -7.43 -19.60 -13.98
N SER A 254 -7.21 -18.48 -13.25
CA SER A 254 -8.24 -17.91 -12.37
C SER A 254 -9.48 -17.48 -13.16
N SER A 255 -10.67 -17.65 -12.60
CA SER A 255 -11.93 -17.39 -13.33
C SER A 255 -12.36 -15.93 -13.35
N LEU A 256 -11.93 -15.11 -12.39
CA LEU A 256 -12.38 -13.72 -12.21
C LEU A 256 -11.44 -12.74 -12.90
N LYS A 257 -11.94 -11.86 -13.78
CA LYS A 257 -11.20 -10.75 -14.37
C LYS A 257 -11.59 -9.39 -13.76
N ALA A 258 -10.78 -8.36 -13.99
CA ALA A 258 -11.14 -6.99 -13.67
C ALA A 258 -12.39 -6.50 -14.46
N GLU A 259 -12.62 -7.05 -15.65
CA GLU A 259 -13.82 -6.86 -16.47
C GLU A 259 -15.10 -7.30 -15.74
N ASP A 260 -15.11 -8.50 -15.15
CA ASP A 260 -16.26 -9.03 -14.39
C ASP A 260 -16.57 -8.17 -13.17
N ILE A 261 -15.53 -7.65 -12.51
CA ILE A 261 -15.68 -6.71 -11.39
C ILE A 261 -16.30 -5.40 -11.89
N LEU A 262 -15.78 -4.83 -12.98
CA LEU A 262 -16.23 -3.54 -13.48
C LEU A 262 -17.63 -3.59 -14.11
N ASN A 263 -18.03 -4.70 -14.71
CA ASN A 263 -19.31 -4.84 -15.40
C ASN A 263 -20.39 -5.54 -14.56
N CYS A 264 -20.05 -6.61 -13.81
CA CYS A 264 -21.03 -7.53 -13.23
C CYS A 264 -21.16 -7.46 -11.70
N TRP A 265 -20.15 -6.98 -10.95
CA TRP A 265 -20.26 -6.90 -9.48
C TRP A 265 -21.27 -5.84 -9.01
N PRO A 266 -21.93 -6.02 -7.85
CA PRO A 266 -22.80 -5.01 -7.26
C PRO A 266 -22.09 -3.66 -7.10
N ASP A 267 -22.79 -2.57 -7.41
CA ASP A 267 -22.27 -1.20 -7.40
C ASP A 267 -21.58 -0.84 -6.09
N SER A 268 -22.13 -1.31 -4.96
CA SER A 268 -21.58 -1.12 -3.61
C SER A 268 -20.20 -1.76 -3.43
N GLU A 269 -19.95 -2.92 -4.05
CA GLU A 269 -18.69 -3.65 -3.97
C GLU A 269 -17.62 -3.02 -4.86
N VAL A 270 -17.99 -2.52 -6.04
CA VAL A 270 -17.10 -1.68 -6.86
C VAL A 270 -16.72 -0.41 -6.07
N GLY A 271 -17.69 0.24 -5.42
CA GLY A 271 -17.44 1.35 -4.51
C GLY A 271 -16.53 0.99 -3.31
N ARG A 272 -16.69 -0.22 -2.74
CA ARG A 272 -15.89 -0.74 -1.63
C ARG A 272 -14.43 -0.93 -2.03
N ILE A 273 -14.13 -1.66 -3.11
CA ILE A 273 -12.75 -1.93 -3.50
C ILE A 273 -12.00 -0.65 -3.89
N LEU A 274 -12.65 0.29 -4.59
CA LEU A 274 -12.06 1.58 -4.94
C LEU A 274 -11.69 2.40 -3.70
N ARG A 275 -12.53 2.35 -2.66
CA ARG A 275 -12.32 3.03 -1.38
C ARG A 275 -11.23 2.35 -0.54
N ASP A 276 -11.32 1.04 -0.37
CA ASP A 276 -10.58 0.30 0.66
C ASP A 276 -9.27 -0.31 0.13
N TYR A 277 -9.27 -0.85 -1.11
CA TYR A 277 -8.08 -1.41 -1.75
C TYR A 277 -7.31 -0.38 -2.59
N GLY A 278 -7.99 0.66 -3.08
CA GLY A 278 -7.38 1.78 -3.79
C GLY A 278 -6.96 2.95 -2.89
N GLU A 279 -7.45 3.02 -1.64
CA GLU A 279 -7.37 4.21 -0.77
C GLU A 279 -7.78 5.52 -1.52
N GLU A 280 -8.72 5.46 -2.48
CA GLU A 280 -9.08 6.57 -3.36
C GLU A 280 -10.20 7.45 -2.79
N SER A 281 -9.85 8.70 -2.47
CA SER A 281 -10.73 9.79 -2.06
C SER A 281 -12.02 9.96 -2.88
N ASN A 282 -11.94 9.86 -4.20
CA ASN A 282 -13.04 10.16 -5.13
C ASN A 282 -13.85 8.90 -5.53
N TRP A 283 -13.75 7.80 -4.78
CA TRP A 283 -14.35 6.50 -5.11
C TRP A 283 -15.83 6.58 -5.56
N ARG A 284 -16.67 7.39 -4.90
CA ARG A 284 -18.09 7.59 -5.27
C ARG A 284 -18.29 8.15 -6.68
N LEU A 285 -17.42 9.06 -7.12
CA LEU A 285 -17.52 9.66 -8.45
C LEU A 285 -17.01 8.71 -9.54
N LEU A 286 -15.95 7.94 -9.24
CA LEU A 286 -15.46 6.86 -10.09
C LEU A 286 -16.50 5.75 -10.26
N GLN A 287 -17.03 5.24 -9.13
CA GLN A 287 -18.13 4.29 -9.06
C GLN A 287 -19.28 4.74 -9.96
N ASN A 288 -19.87 5.92 -9.71
CA ASN A 288 -20.97 6.44 -10.51
C ASN A 288 -20.65 6.53 -12.01
N LYS A 289 -19.41 6.86 -12.40
CA LYS A 289 -19.01 6.91 -13.82
C LYS A 289 -18.81 5.53 -14.45
N ILE A 290 -18.31 4.54 -13.70
CA ILE A 290 -18.28 3.13 -14.12
C ILE A 290 -19.72 2.64 -14.36
N LEU A 291 -20.68 3.00 -13.50
CA LEU A 291 -22.10 2.67 -13.72
C LEU A 291 -22.68 3.33 -14.98
N GLN A 292 -22.28 4.56 -15.31
CA GLN A 292 -22.70 5.17 -16.59
C GLN A 292 -22.07 4.46 -17.80
N ALA A 293 -20.85 3.92 -17.68
CA ALA A 293 -20.23 3.11 -18.74
C ALA A 293 -20.94 1.75 -18.91
N ARG A 294 -21.35 1.08 -17.81
CA ARG A 294 -22.22 -0.12 -17.86
C ARG A 294 -23.47 0.11 -18.70
N LEU A 295 -24.15 1.25 -18.48
CA LEU A 295 -25.35 1.64 -19.24
C LEU A 295 -25.08 1.99 -20.72
N GLN A 296 -23.81 2.08 -21.14
CA GLN A 296 -23.38 2.40 -22.51
C GLN A 296 -22.71 1.22 -23.22
N GLY A 297 -22.66 0.04 -22.58
CA GLY A 297 -22.13 -1.21 -23.14
C GLY A 297 -21.28 -2.00 -22.14
N GLY A 298 -20.59 -1.32 -21.24
CA GLY A 298 -19.59 -1.89 -20.34
C GLY A 298 -18.26 -1.14 -20.37
N LEU A 299 -17.25 -1.74 -19.75
CA LEU A 299 -15.83 -1.44 -19.96
C LEU A 299 -15.14 -2.76 -20.31
N HIS A 300 -14.36 -2.78 -21.39
CA HIS A 300 -13.69 -3.98 -21.91
C HIS A 300 -12.16 -3.81 -21.98
N SER A 301 -11.67 -2.58 -22.16
CA SER A 301 -10.23 -2.28 -22.20
C SER A 301 -9.70 -1.38 -21.07
N THR A 302 -8.41 -1.51 -20.76
CA THR A 302 -7.71 -0.64 -19.80
C THR A 302 -7.74 0.83 -20.24
N GLY A 303 -7.78 1.10 -21.55
CA GLY A 303 -7.91 2.43 -22.14
C GLY A 303 -9.25 3.09 -21.80
N GLU A 304 -10.37 2.39 -21.99
CA GLU A 304 -11.71 2.91 -21.64
C GLU A 304 -11.80 3.25 -20.14
N LEU A 305 -11.29 2.36 -19.28
CA LEU A 305 -11.19 2.59 -17.84
C LEU A 305 -10.33 3.83 -17.53
N VAL A 306 -9.19 3.97 -18.20
CA VAL A 306 -8.30 5.14 -18.06
C VAL A 306 -8.97 6.43 -18.53
N ASP A 307 -9.79 6.41 -19.58
CA ASP A 307 -10.53 7.59 -20.04
C ASP A 307 -11.70 7.97 -19.12
N VAL A 308 -12.38 6.99 -18.50
CA VAL A 308 -13.29 7.24 -17.37
C VAL A 308 -12.56 7.93 -16.20
N ILE A 309 -11.34 7.47 -15.87
CA ILE A 309 -10.53 8.04 -14.78
C ILE A 309 -10.03 9.45 -15.13
N ARG A 310 -9.64 9.71 -16.38
CA ARG A 310 -9.29 11.06 -16.88
C ARG A 310 -10.51 11.98 -16.78
N GLY A 311 -11.70 11.51 -17.18
CA GLY A 311 -12.95 12.28 -17.14
C GLY A 311 -13.42 12.73 -15.74
N VAL A 312 -12.94 12.08 -14.66
CA VAL A 312 -13.23 12.51 -13.28
C VAL A 312 -12.09 13.27 -12.61
N THR A 313 -10.90 13.34 -13.20
CA THR A 313 -9.71 13.90 -12.55
C THR A 313 -9.48 15.35 -12.97
N PRO A 314 -9.64 16.37 -12.10
CA PRO A 314 -9.50 17.76 -12.50
C PRO A 314 -8.05 18.10 -12.91
N GLY A 315 -7.86 18.59 -14.14
CA GLY A 315 -6.53 18.93 -14.67
C GLY A 315 -5.75 19.95 -13.82
N THR A 316 -6.46 20.83 -13.10
CA THR A 316 -5.89 21.80 -12.15
C THR A 316 -5.26 21.14 -10.92
N ARG A 317 -5.57 19.88 -10.59
CA ARG A 317 -5.12 19.20 -9.37
C ARG A 317 -3.88 18.33 -9.59
N GLY A 318 -2.90 18.86 -10.33
CA GLY A 318 -1.58 18.24 -10.55
C GLY A 318 -1.25 17.83 -11.99
N GLY A 319 -2.01 18.29 -12.99
CA GLY A 319 -1.74 18.04 -14.41
C GLY A 319 -1.70 16.55 -14.78
N ARG A 320 -0.80 16.17 -15.71
CA ARG A 320 -0.61 14.76 -16.13
C ARG A 320 -0.35 13.80 -14.95
N GLN A 321 0.23 14.27 -13.84
CA GLN A 321 0.46 13.42 -12.67
C GLN A 321 -0.79 13.17 -11.80
N GLY A 322 -1.90 13.89 -12.03
CA GLY A 322 -3.14 13.72 -11.29
C GLY A 322 -3.83 12.40 -11.65
N TRP A 323 -4.24 12.28 -12.92
CA TRP A 323 -5.01 11.11 -13.38
C TRP A 323 -4.21 9.81 -13.28
N VAL A 324 -2.89 9.83 -13.53
CA VAL A 324 -2.02 8.65 -13.39
C VAL A 324 -2.05 8.12 -11.94
N LYS A 325 -2.00 8.98 -10.92
CA LYS A 325 -2.06 8.54 -9.51
C LYS A 325 -3.42 7.92 -9.16
N THR A 326 -4.51 8.48 -9.69
CA THR A 326 -5.84 7.90 -9.54
C THR A 326 -5.95 6.56 -10.29
N ALA A 327 -5.38 6.45 -11.49
CA ALA A 327 -5.35 5.21 -12.26
C ALA A 327 -4.53 4.11 -11.56
N THR A 328 -3.34 4.42 -11.03
CA THR A 328 -2.56 3.46 -10.22
C THR A 328 -3.37 2.92 -9.04
N ARG A 329 -4.18 3.75 -8.37
CA ARG A 329 -5.06 3.31 -7.28
C ARG A 329 -6.22 2.45 -7.74
N VAL A 330 -6.88 2.80 -8.85
CA VAL A 330 -7.99 2.02 -9.42
C VAL A 330 -7.49 0.65 -9.90
N PHE A 331 -6.36 0.61 -10.60
CA PHE A 331 -5.74 -0.63 -11.05
C PHE A 331 -5.25 -1.47 -9.86
N GLN A 332 -4.63 -0.86 -8.84
CA GLN A 332 -4.31 -1.55 -7.58
C GLN A 332 -5.56 -2.15 -6.91
N ALA A 333 -6.67 -1.41 -6.86
CA ALA A 333 -7.92 -1.89 -6.26
C ALA A 333 -8.51 -3.10 -6.99
N LEU A 334 -8.52 -3.06 -8.32
CA LEU A 334 -8.98 -4.15 -9.18
C LEU A 334 -8.05 -5.37 -9.06
N ARG A 335 -6.73 -5.16 -9.18
CA ARG A 335 -5.70 -6.21 -9.03
C ARG A 335 -5.85 -6.99 -7.73
N ILE A 336 -5.97 -6.27 -6.61
CA ILE A 336 -6.17 -6.84 -5.27
C ILE A 336 -7.45 -7.67 -5.19
N ALA A 337 -8.54 -7.20 -5.80
CA ALA A 337 -9.83 -7.88 -5.80
C ALA A 337 -9.87 -9.11 -6.73
N VAL A 338 -9.18 -9.06 -7.88
CA VAL A 338 -9.04 -10.17 -8.83
C VAL A 338 -8.23 -11.33 -8.22
N ASN A 339 -7.16 -11.03 -7.49
CA ASN A 339 -6.20 -12.03 -7.01
C ASN A 339 -6.31 -12.34 -5.50
N ASP A 340 -7.36 -11.85 -4.81
CA ASP A 340 -7.61 -11.97 -3.35
C ASP A 340 -6.36 -11.67 -2.47
N GLU A 341 -5.56 -10.69 -2.90
CA GLU A 341 -4.15 -10.57 -2.48
C GLU A 341 -3.97 -10.34 -0.99
N LEU A 342 -4.79 -9.46 -0.40
CA LEU A 342 -4.63 -9.02 0.98
C LEU A 342 -5.03 -10.11 1.98
N LYS A 343 -6.07 -10.89 1.66
CA LYS A 343 -6.50 -12.02 2.49
C LYS A 343 -5.52 -13.19 2.35
N THR A 344 -5.16 -13.52 1.10
CA THR A 344 -4.13 -14.51 0.78
C THR A 344 -2.83 -14.19 1.52
N LEU A 345 -2.43 -12.91 1.59
CA LEU A 345 -1.29 -12.46 2.38
C LEU A 345 -1.48 -12.68 3.90
N GLU A 346 -2.58 -12.25 4.52
CA GLU A 346 -2.76 -12.41 5.97
C GLU A 346 -2.75 -13.89 6.39
N ASP A 347 -3.47 -14.76 5.68
CA ASP A 347 -3.49 -16.21 5.93
C ASP A 347 -2.07 -16.80 5.78
N SER A 348 -1.38 -16.47 4.68
CA SER A 348 -0.07 -17.07 4.36
C SER A 348 1.05 -16.64 5.29
N LEU A 349 0.99 -15.46 5.92
CA LEU A 349 2.02 -15.01 6.86
C LEU A 349 2.09 -15.88 8.11
N TYR A 350 0.96 -16.43 8.58
CA TYR A 350 0.96 -17.46 9.63
C TYR A 350 1.53 -18.77 9.12
N ASP A 351 1.09 -19.21 7.94
CA ASP A 351 1.53 -20.48 7.36
C ASP A 351 3.05 -20.52 7.11
N CYS A 352 3.63 -19.45 6.56
CA CYS A 352 5.07 -19.28 6.44
C CYS A 352 5.77 -19.33 7.81
N PHE A 353 5.27 -18.61 8.82
CA PHE A 353 5.90 -18.58 10.14
C PHE A 353 5.86 -19.94 10.86
N ASP A 354 4.77 -20.69 10.72
CA ASP A 354 4.67 -22.07 11.23
C ASP A 354 5.68 -22.99 10.55
N CYS A 355 5.92 -22.84 9.25
CA CYS A 355 6.90 -23.62 8.48
C CYS A 355 8.37 -23.29 8.77
N LEU A 356 8.67 -22.11 9.35
CA LEU A 356 10.05 -21.75 9.72
C LEU A 356 10.66 -22.72 10.74
N ALA A 357 11.96 -22.94 10.62
CA ALA A 357 12.78 -23.59 11.64
C ALA A 357 12.99 -22.70 12.88
N PRO A 358 13.35 -23.26 14.04
CA PRO A 358 13.89 -22.49 15.16
C PRO A 358 15.10 -21.66 14.68
N GLY A 359 15.08 -20.36 14.96
CA GLY A 359 16.06 -19.39 14.46
C GLY A 359 15.87 -18.94 13.00
N GLY A 360 14.97 -19.58 12.24
CA GLY A 360 14.67 -19.25 10.84
C GLY A 360 13.95 -17.91 10.66
N ARG A 361 14.02 -17.36 9.44
CA ARG A 361 13.58 -15.98 9.11
C ARG A 361 12.55 -15.93 7.98
N LEU A 362 11.48 -15.17 8.20
CA LEU A 362 10.54 -14.76 7.15
C LEU A 362 10.79 -13.29 6.81
N ALA A 363 11.15 -13.04 5.55
CA ALA A 363 11.34 -11.72 4.96
C ALA A 363 10.20 -11.40 3.99
N VAL A 364 9.66 -10.19 4.06
CA VAL A 364 8.54 -9.74 3.21
C VAL A 364 8.81 -8.34 2.69
N ILE A 365 8.85 -8.18 1.37
CA ILE A 365 8.88 -6.89 0.68
C ILE A 365 7.46 -6.52 0.28
N SER A 366 7.02 -5.33 0.67
CA SER A 366 5.69 -4.79 0.38
C SER A 366 5.79 -3.46 -0.37
N PHE A 367 4.95 -3.23 -1.37
CA PHE A 367 5.00 -2.09 -2.29
C PHE A 367 3.87 -1.08 -2.08
N HIS A 368 2.87 -1.37 -1.25
CA HIS A 368 1.86 -0.36 -0.87
C HIS A 368 1.54 -0.33 0.64
N SER A 369 0.55 0.49 0.99
CA SER A 369 0.12 0.76 2.37
C SER A 369 -0.62 -0.40 3.01
N LEU A 370 -1.38 -1.17 2.23
CA LEU A 370 -2.24 -2.24 2.72
C LEU A 370 -1.44 -3.48 3.08
N GLU A 371 -0.54 -3.94 2.20
CA GLU A 371 0.41 -5.03 2.45
C GLU A 371 1.25 -4.76 3.71
N ASP A 372 1.94 -3.62 3.77
CA ASP A 372 2.79 -3.20 4.90
C ASP A 372 2.04 -3.13 6.24
N ARG A 373 0.77 -2.74 6.19
CA ARG A 373 -0.13 -2.68 7.35
C ARG A 373 -0.48 -4.10 7.84
N ILE A 374 -0.85 -5.01 6.94
CA ILE A 374 -1.11 -6.42 7.24
C ILE A 374 0.16 -7.09 7.79
N VAL A 375 1.30 -7.00 7.09
CA VAL A 375 2.57 -7.61 7.55
C VAL A 375 2.97 -7.07 8.92
N LYS A 376 2.84 -5.76 9.19
CA LYS A 376 3.05 -5.19 10.54
C LYS A 376 2.11 -5.82 11.58
N GLN A 377 0.81 -5.91 11.29
CA GLN A 377 -0.19 -6.38 12.23
C GLN A 377 -0.08 -7.88 12.50
N THR A 378 0.05 -8.71 11.46
CA THR A 378 0.21 -10.15 11.58
C THR A 378 1.52 -10.52 12.28
N PHE A 379 2.64 -9.84 12.00
CA PHE A 379 3.88 -10.05 12.75
C PHE A 379 3.74 -9.73 14.25
N LEU A 380 2.95 -8.71 14.63
CA LEU A 380 2.66 -8.43 16.03
C LEU A 380 1.80 -9.54 16.65
N LYS A 381 0.67 -9.90 16.01
CA LYS A 381 -0.19 -11.02 16.44
C LYS A 381 0.64 -12.30 16.66
N ILE A 382 1.52 -12.66 15.73
CA ILE A 382 2.38 -13.85 15.80
C ILE A 382 3.28 -13.86 17.05
N ILE A 383 3.89 -12.73 17.42
CA ILE A 383 4.79 -12.68 18.59
C ILE A 383 4.05 -12.56 19.92
N ASP A 384 2.84 -11.97 19.91
CA ASP A 384 2.05 -11.65 21.11
C ASP A 384 1.07 -12.76 21.51
N CYS A 385 0.61 -13.60 20.56
CA CYS A 385 -0.46 -14.59 20.78
C CYS A 385 -0.19 -15.61 21.90
N SER A 386 -0.79 -15.38 23.07
CA SER A 386 -1.34 -16.43 23.93
C SER A 386 -2.62 -16.99 23.29
N LYS A 387 -2.80 -18.32 23.33
CA LYS A 387 -4.06 -18.96 22.91
C LYS A 387 -5.11 -18.85 24.02
N GLU A 388 -5.85 -17.75 24.04
CA GLU A 388 -7.15 -17.69 24.73
C GLU A 388 -8.22 -17.18 23.74
N SER A 389 -9.34 -17.89 23.68
CA SER A 389 -10.41 -17.63 22.71
C SER A 389 -11.36 -16.55 23.25
N GLY A 390 -11.25 -15.34 22.72
CA GLY A 390 -12.16 -14.23 23.03
C GLY A 390 -12.35 -13.31 21.83
N ASP A 391 -13.61 -12.99 21.51
CA ASP A 391 -13.93 -11.95 20.54
C ASP A 391 -13.62 -10.57 21.13
N GLY A 392 -12.89 -9.74 20.38
CA GLY A 392 -12.36 -8.48 20.89
C GLY A 392 -11.47 -7.76 19.88
N SER A 393 -11.89 -6.56 19.47
CA SER A 393 -11.11 -5.70 18.57
C SER A 393 -9.90 -5.10 19.28
N VAL A 394 -8.70 -5.58 18.96
CA VAL A 394 -7.44 -5.07 19.54
C VAL A 394 -7.17 -3.63 19.11
N GLU A 395 -7.40 -2.67 20.00
CA GLU A 395 -6.93 -1.29 19.83
C GLU A 395 -5.41 -1.17 20.01
N GLU A 396 -4.76 -0.17 19.38
CA GLU A 396 -3.31 0.08 19.50
C GLU A 396 -2.84 0.54 20.92
N ARG A 397 -3.68 0.42 21.97
CA ARG A 397 -3.40 0.94 23.32
C ARG A 397 -2.78 -0.07 24.29
N ASP A 398 -3.09 -1.36 24.18
CA ASP A 398 -2.65 -2.38 25.16
C ASP A 398 -1.34 -3.10 24.78
N ILE A 399 -0.51 -2.48 23.95
CA ILE A 399 0.85 -2.97 23.60
C ILE A 399 1.82 -2.65 24.76
N GLY A 400 1.55 -3.25 25.92
CA GLY A 400 1.94 -2.75 27.24
C GLY A 400 3.37 -3.09 27.72
N ASP A 401 3.96 -4.23 27.32
CA ASP A 401 5.22 -4.70 27.95
C ASP A 401 6.26 -5.33 26.99
N LEU A 402 6.28 -4.88 25.73
CA LEU A 402 7.26 -5.35 24.74
C LEU A 402 8.65 -4.72 25.00
N ARG A 403 9.53 -5.50 25.64
CA ARG A 403 10.87 -5.11 26.11
C ARG A 403 11.72 -4.49 24.99
N LYS A 404 12.05 -3.20 25.15
CA LYS A 404 12.85 -2.41 24.20
C LYS A 404 14.35 -2.61 24.45
N ILE A 405 14.89 -3.80 24.17
CA ILE A 405 16.33 -4.02 24.27
C ILE A 405 17.05 -3.17 23.21
N LYS A 406 17.82 -2.19 23.66
CA LYS A 406 18.79 -1.46 22.83
C LYS A 406 20.00 -2.37 22.66
N GLY A 407 20.32 -2.74 21.42
CA GLY A 407 21.22 -3.85 21.12
C GLY A 407 22.61 -3.73 21.74
N ASP A 408 23.01 -4.77 22.47
CA ASP A 408 24.33 -4.89 23.12
C ASP A 408 25.48 -5.11 22.10
N ASN A 409 26.70 -4.71 22.45
CA ASN A 409 27.83 -4.50 21.54
C ASN A 409 28.64 -5.79 21.23
N ASN A 410 28.02 -6.80 20.62
CA ASN A 410 28.76 -7.96 20.12
C ASN A 410 28.23 -8.44 18.76
N LYS A 411 29.11 -8.41 17.73
CA LYS A 411 28.94 -8.88 16.33
C LYS A 411 27.52 -8.80 15.73
N LYS A 412 26.81 -7.67 15.90
CA LYS A 412 25.43 -7.53 15.39
C LYS A 412 25.37 -7.24 13.90
N GLU A 413 24.44 -7.93 13.23
CA GLU A 413 24.03 -7.68 11.85
C GLU A 413 23.57 -6.21 11.71
N LEU A 414 24.30 -5.41 10.95
CA LEU A 414 24.24 -3.94 11.01
C LEU A 414 22.91 -3.34 10.52
N TRP A 415 22.11 -4.10 9.77
CA TRP A 415 20.79 -3.71 9.32
C TRP A 415 19.73 -3.76 10.44
N ILE A 416 19.95 -4.54 11.51
CA ILE A 416 19.02 -4.69 12.64
C ILE A 416 19.09 -3.46 13.56
N ARG A 417 18.30 -2.42 13.23
CA ARG A 417 18.27 -1.15 13.98
C ARG A 417 17.42 -1.18 15.26
N GLN A 418 16.27 -1.85 15.23
CA GLN A 418 15.30 -1.90 16.34
C GLN A 418 14.45 -3.17 16.22
N THR A 419 14.47 -4.01 17.24
CA THR A 419 13.67 -5.24 17.29
C THR A 419 12.39 -5.06 18.12
N ILE A 420 11.52 -6.08 18.07
CA ILE A 420 10.46 -6.35 19.04
C ILE A 420 10.53 -7.84 19.37
N GLN A 421 10.80 -8.20 20.62
CA GLN A 421 10.77 -9.59 21.08
C GLN A 421 9.40 -9.91 21.68
N GLY A 422 8.81 -11.02 21.26
CA GLY A 422 7.66 -11.65 21.95
C GLY A 422 7.94 -13.13 22.21
N ARG A 423 6.87 -13.93 22.39
CA ARG A 423 6.99 -15.30 22.90
C ARG A 423 7.41 -16.31 21.82
N ASN A 424 6.82 -16.20 20.63
CA ASN A 424 7.03 -17.16 19.54
C ASN A 424 8.13 -16.71 18.56
N GLY A 425 8.37 -15.39 18.48
CA GLY A 425 9.24 -14.78 17.48
C GLY A 425 9.81 -13.42 17.92
N THR A 426 10.79 -12.94 17.17
CA THR A 426 11.34 -11.59 17.27
C THR A 426 11.21 -10.88 15.92
N ILE A 427 10.49 -9.77 15.88
CA ILE A 427 10.47 -8.88 14.72
C ILE A 427 11.81 -8.16 14.67
N LEU A 428 12.61 -8.38 13.63
CA LEU A 428 13.93 -7.76 13.49
C LEU A 428 13.83 -6.32 12.96
N THR A 429 12.73 -6.01 12.25
CA THR A 429 12.44 -4.71 11.64
C THR A 429 11.23 -4.02 12.31
N LYS A 430 11.39 -3.47 13.53
CA LYS A 430 10.32 -2.69 14.20
C LYS A 430 9.77 -1.57 13.32
N ARG A 431 10.65 -0.99 12.51
CA ARG A 431 10.36 -0.11 11.38
C ARG A 431 10.78 -0.87 10.12
N PRO A 432 10.04 -0.80 9.00
CA PRO A 432 10.47 -1.43 7.76
C PRO A 432 11.78 -0.79 7.29
N ILE A 433 12.60 -1.57 6.60
CA ILE A 433 13.73 -1.04 5.82
C ILE A 433 13.16 -0.54 4.49
N THR A 434 13.67 0.58 3.97
CA THR A 434 13.29 1.13 2.66
C THR A 434 14.53 1.37 1.78
N PRO A 435 14.42 1.30 0.45
CA PRO A 435 15.51 1.55 -0.50
C PRO A 435 16.35 2.81 -0.30
N SER A 436 17.59 2.75 -0.79
CA SER A 436 18.52 3.89 -0.87
C SER A 436 18.09 4.89 -1.95
N GLU A 437 18.60 6.13 -1.92
CA GLU A 437 18.26 7.13 -2.95
C GLU A 437 18.85 6.77 -4.32
N LYS A 438 19.91 5.95 -4.34
CA LYS A 438 20.47 5.36 -5.56
C LYS A 438 19.53 4.32 -6.16
N GLU A 439 19.03 3.37 -5.36
CA GLU A 439 18.08 2.34 -5.82
C GLU A 439 16.74 2.96 -6.24
N GLU A 440 16.22 3.98 -5.54
CA GLU A 440 15.05 4.77 -5.98
C GLU A 440 15.27 5.45 -7.35
N GLY A 441 16.54 5.72 -7.70
CA GLY A 441 16.96 6.33 -8.96
C GLY A 441 16.98 5.35 -10.13
N PHE A 442 17.76 4.27 -10.04
CA PHE A 442 17.90 3.29 -11.12
C PHE A 442 16.70 2.32 -11.20
N ASN A 443 16.24 1.79 -10.06
CA ASN A 443 15.11 0.87 -10.00
C ASN A 443 13.86 1.60 -9.48
N ARG A 444 13.10 2.22 -10.39
CA ARG A 444 11.88 2.98 -10.04
C ARG A 444 10.80 2.16 -9.31
N ARG A 445 10.85 0.82 -9.38
CA ARG A 445 9.91 -0.07 -8.65
C ARG A 445 10.18 -0.08 -7.15
N SER A 446 11.44 0.08 -6.74
CA SER A 446 11.87 0.11 -5.34
C SER A 446 11.21 1.25 -4.53
N ARG A 447 10.79 2.34 -5.20
CA ARG A 447 10.36 3.59 -4.56
C ARG A 447 9.28 3.49 -3.46
N SER A 448 8.41 2.48 -3.53
CA SER A 448 7.39 2.23 -2.50
C SER A 448 7.68 1.01 -1.61
N ALA A 449 8.77 0.29 -1.90
CA ALA A 449 9.15 -0.96 -1.27
C ALA A 449 9.52 -0.79 0.20
N LYS A 450 9.14 -1.80 0.99
CA LYS A 450 9.33 -1.88 2.44
C LYS A 450 9.60 -3.32 2.82
N LEU A 451 10.84 -3.61 3.19
CA LEU A 451 11.24 -4.90 3.73
C LEU A 451 10.92 -4.98 5.23
N ARG A 452 10.24 -6.07 5.62
CA ARG A 452 10.02 -6.48 7.01
C ARG A 452 10.55 -7.88 7.23
N VAL A 453 11.07 -8.14 8.43
CA VAL A 453 11.64 -9.43 8.81
C VAL A 453 11.18 -9.82 10.23
N ILE A 454 10.75 -11.07 10.37
CA ILE A 454 10.52 -11.76 11.63
C ILE A 454 11.39 -13.01 11.70
N GLN A 455 11.98 -13.27 12.87
CA GLN A 455 12.74 -14.50 13.15
C GLN A 455 11.97 -15.33 14.18
N LYS A 456 11.89 -16.64 13.97
CA LYS A 456 11.30 -17.58 14.94
C LYS A 456 12.27 -17.80 16.10
N VAL A 457 11.76 -17.85 17.34
CA VAL A 457 12.61 -18.06 18.52
C VAL A 457 13.24 -19.47 18.47
N CYS A 458 14.49 -19.58 18.90
CA CYS A 458 15.09 -20.87 19.21
C CYS A 458 14.52 -21.34 20.56
N SER A 459 13.67 -22.36 20.52
CA SER A 459 13.09 -23.04 21.68
C SER A 459 14.08 -23.99 22.34
#